data_AF-A0A6P4C166-F1
#
_entry.id   AF-A0A6P4C166-F1
#
_cell.length_a   1.000
_cell.length_b   1.000
_cell.length_c   1.000
_cell.angle_alpha   90.00
_cell.angle_beta   90.00
_cell.angle_gamma   90.00
#
_symmetry.space_group_name_H-M   'P 1'
#
loop_
_entity.id
_entity.type
_entity.pdbx_description
1 polymer ?
#
loop_
_entity_poly.entity_id
_entity_poly.type
_entity_poly.pdbx_seq_one_letter_code
_entity_poly.pdbx_strand_id
1 'polypeptide(L)'
;MEGVEGEGSGGGGGQRYSLKASRINNEDILMCVDVDPQCLVEMKFSGANGRPLTRLDSIRQAIVLFVNAKLAINPEHRFAFATLSNSISWLRKEFSSEIESTIAAVRALSATSSTTSQPDLTNLFRLAAHEAKKSRMQGRILRVILFYCRSNIRPQHQWPVNQKVFTLDVMYLHDKPGPDNCPQEVYDTLVEALEHVSEYEGYILESGQGLARVLFRHVLVLLSHPQQRCIQEYLDIPKSLTKKAPQPEPMATEDSVPGSSQ
;
A
#
# COMPACT_ATOMS: atom_id res chain seq x y z
N MET A 1 -0.78 -44.86 -27.76
CA MET A 1 -1.64 -45.18 -28.91
C MET A 1 -2.88 -44.34 -28.67
N GLU A 2 -3.11 -43.21 -29.33
CA GLU A 2 -2.89 -42.84 -30.73
C GLU A 2 -2.03 -41.58 -30.86
N GLY A 3 -1.30 -41.49 -31.97
CA GLY A 3 -0.48 -40.35 -32.34
C GLY A 3 -1.24 -39.36 -33.22
N VAL A 4 -0.76 -38.12 -33.22
CA VAL A 4 -0.80 -37.26 -34.40
C VAL A 4 0.62 -36.73 -34.57
N GLU A 5 1.34 -37.33 -35.51
CA GLU A 5 2.53 -36.74 -36.12
C GLU A 5 2.08 -35.61 -37.04
N GLY A 6 2.70 -34.44 -36.88
CA GLY A 6 2.65 -33.32 -37.81
C GLY A 6 4.06 -33.01 -38.28
N GLU A 7 4.29 -33.33 -39.54
CA GLU A 7 5.47 -33.19 -40.40
C GLU A 7 6.49 -32.08 -40.09
N GLY A 8 7.75 -32.43 -40.37
CA GLY A 8 8.91 -31.57 -40.20
C GLY A 8 9.20 -30.59 -41.34
N SER A 9 10.12 -29.68 -40.98
CA SER A 9 11.06 -28.93 -41.83
C SER A 9 10.53 -27.87 -42.80
N GLY A 10 10.59 -26.62 -42.35
CA GLY A 10 10.74 -25.43 -43.21
C GLY A 10 11.16 -24.23 -42.37
N GLY A 11 12.35 -23.65 -42.65
CA GLY A 11 12.98 -22.62 -41.82
C GLY A 11 12.13 -21.35 -41.61
N GLY A 12 12.18 -20.79 -40.40
CA GLY A 12 11.53 -19.52 -40.07
C GLY A 12 11.88 -19.11 -38.66
N GLY A 13 12.48 -17.93 -38.51
CA GLY A 13 13.17 -17.47 -37.30
C GLY A 13 12.38 -17.66 -36.01
N GLY A 14 13.10 -18.09 -34.96
CA GLY A 14 12.55 -18.21 -33.61
C GLY A 14 11.76 -16.96 -33.28
N GLN A 15 10.45 -17.11 -33.05
CA GLN A 15 9.58 -16.02 -32.65
C GLN A 15 10.14 -15.47 -31.33
N ARG A 16 10.90 -14.37 -31.44
CA ARG A 16 11.32 -13.59 -30.29
C ARG A 16 10.05 -13.21 -29.56
N TYR A 17 9.92 -13.65 -28.31
CA TYR A 17 8.87 -13.19 -27.42
C TYR A 17 8.91 -11.67 -27.40
N SER A 18 7.89 -11.04 -27.98
CA SER A 18 7.76 -9.58 -28.05
C SER A 18 6.59 -9.19 -27.17
N LEU A 19 6.88 -8.52 -26.05
CA LEU A 19 5.84 -7.91 -25.23
C LEU A 19 5.13 -6.83 -26.06
N LYS A 20 3.79 -6.88 -26.12
CA LYS A 20 3.02 -5.79 -26.69
C LYS A 20 3.23 -4.57 -25.81
N ALA A 21 3.64 -3.44 -26.39
CA ALA A 21 3.74 -2.20 -25.67
C ALA A 21 2.34 -1.78 -25.17
N SER A 22 2.12 -1.87 -23.86
CA SER A 22 0.94 -1.28 -23.21
C SER A 22 1.30 0.11 -22.72
N ARG A 23 0.49 1.11 -23.08
CA ARG A 23 0.62 2.44 -22.48
C ARG A 23 0.11 2.37 -21.05
N ILE A 24 0.95 2.76 -20.11
CA ILE A 24 0.60 2.89 -18.69
C ILE A 24 0.17 4.35 -18.49
N ASN A 25 -1.01 4.54 -17.91
CA ASN A 25 -1.58 5.87 -17.72
C ASN A 25 -0.90 6.55 -16.53
N ASN A 26 -0.75 7.87 -16.56
CA ASN A 26 -0.31 8.61 -15.37
C ASN A 26 -1.40 8.56 -14.29
N GLU A 27 -0.99 8.45 -13.03
CA GLU A 27 -1.89 8.43 -11.86
C GLU A 27 -2.17 9.85 -11.33
N ASP A 28 -3.43 10.12 -11.04
CA ASP A 28 -3.86 11.06 -10.01
C ASP A 28 -4.09 10.28 -8.71
N ILE A 29 -3.39 10.66 -7.63
CA ILE A 29 -3.38 9.90 -6.37
C ILE A 29 -3.98 10.77 -5.25
N LEU A 30 -5.14 10.35 -4.75
CA LEU A 30 -5.79 10.95 -3.59
C LEU A 30 -5.30 10.27 -2.31
N MET A 31 -4.53 11.00 -1.50
CA MET A 31 -4.13 10.58 -0.15
C MET A 31 -5.24 10.96 0.83
N CYS A 32 -5.90 9.96 1.41
CA CYS A 32 -6.94 10.16 2.42
C CYS A 32 -6.45 9.65 3.78
N VAL A 33 -6.45 10.51 4.80
CA VAL A 33 -5.97 10.16 6.15
C VAL A 33 -7.10 10.22 7.16
N ASP A 34 -7.37 9.12 7.85
CA ASP A 34 -8.24 9.09 9.02
C ASP A 34 -7.61 9.85 10.18
N VAL A 35 -8.30 10.88 10.64
CA VAL A 35 -7.83 11.83 11.66
C VAL A 35 -8.47 11.60 13.03
N ASP A 36 -9.10 10.44 13.24
CA ASP A 36 -9.60 10.02 14.56
C ASP A 36 -8.48 10.03 15.62
N PRO A 37 -8.78 10.28 16.93
CA PRO A 37 -7.79 10.25 18.00
C PRO A 37 -6.92 8.99 18.03
N GLN A 38 -7.39 7.84 17.52
CA GLN A 38 -6.55 6.64 17.40
C GLN A 38 -5.32 6.82 16.49
N CYS A 39 -5.26 7.85 15.65
CA CYS A 39 -4.05 8.21 14.91
C CYS A 39 -2.96 8.83 15.81
N LEU A 40 -3.27 9.23 17.05
CA LEU A 40 -2.31 9.76 18.02
C LEU A 40 -1.63 8.68 18.87
N VAL A 41 -2.05 7.41 18.75
CA VAL A 41 -1.43 6.30 19.48
C VAL A 41 0.06 6.20 19.11
N GLU A 42 0.90 6.01 20.12
CA GLU A 42 2.34 5.88 19.95
C GLU A 42 2.73 4.56 19.27
N MET A 43 3.70 4.64 18.38
CA MET A 43 4.33 3.50 17.72
C MET A 43 5.44 2.89 18.60
N LYS A 44 5.65 1.58 18.49
CA LYS A 44 6.66 0.79 19.23
C LYS A 44 8.10 1.02 18.73
N PHE A 45 8.50 2.26 18.52
CA PHE A 45 9.90 2.68 18.43
C PHE A 45 9.94 4.20 18.44
N SER A 46 10.77 4.78 19.29
CA SER A 46 10.98 6.22 19.30
C SER A 46 11.59 6.68 17.97
N GLY A 47 11.16 7.84 17.47
CA GLY A 47 11.77 8.49 16.31
C GLY A 47 13.25 8.82 16.55
N ALA A 48 13.91 9.40 15.55
CA ALA A 48 15.27 9.92 15.72
C ALA A 48 15.33 10.77 17.01
N ASN A 49 16.25 10.44 17.92
CA ASN A 49 16.46 11.07 19.22
C ASN A 49 15.51 10.67 20.37
N GLY A 50 14.85 9.51 20.31
CA GLY A 50 14.11 8.99 21.47
C GLY A 50 12.71 9.60 21.68
N ARG A 51 12.28 10.53 20.82
CA ARG A 51 10.93 11.10 20.88
C ARG A 51 9.86 10.06 20.55
N PRO A 52 8.74 10.01 21.29
CA PRO A 52 7.59 9.21 20.91
C PRO A 52 7.11 9.61 19.52
N LEU A 53 6.83 8.62 18.68
CA LEU A 53 6.35 8.82 17.32
C LEU A 53 4.91 8.30 17.24
N THR A 54 3.95 9.16 16.93
CA THR A 54 2.55 8.74 16.80
C THR A 54 2.30 8.05 15.46
N ARG A 55 1.14 7.40 15.29
CA ARG A 55 0.71 6.90 13.98
C ARG A 55 0.63 8.03 12.96
N LEU A 56 0.07 9.17 13.35
CA LEU A 56 -0.06 10.35 12.50
C LEU A 56 1.32 10.88 12.06
N ASP A 57 2.29 10.98 12.98
CA ASP A 57 3.65 11.39 12.62
C ASP A 57 4.32 10.42 11.64
N SER A 58 4.08 9.13 11.80
CA SER A 58 4.60 8.11 10.90
C SER A 58 3.90 8.16 9.53
N ILE A 59 2.58 8.39 9.49
CA ILE A 59 1.83 8.61 8.25
C ILE A 59 2.37 9.83 7.51
N ARG A 60 2.63 10.94 8.22
CA ARG A 60 3.22 12.15 7.62
C ARG A 60 4.54 11.84 6.91
N GLN A 61 5.44 11.13 7.58
CA GLN A 61 6.73 10.73 7.00
C GLN A 61 6.55 9.74 5.84
N ALA A 62 5.62 8.79 5.95
CA ALA A 62 5.35 7.79 4.94
C ALA A 62 4.78 8.41 3.65
N ILE A 63 3.88 9.40 3.77
CA ILE A 63 3.34 10.15 2.63
C ILE A 63 4.46 10.90 1.91
N VAL A 64 5.33 11.61 2.64
CA VAL A 64 6.46 12.33 2.02
C VAL A 64 7.41 11.35 1.32
N LEU A 65 7.73 10.22 1.93
CA LEU A 65 8.53 9.15 1.31
C LEU A 65 7.87 8.64 0.02
N PHE A 66 6.56 8.33 0.08
CA PHE A 66 5.81 7.84 -1.07
C PHE A 66 5.84 8.82 -2.22
N VAL A 67 5.48 10.09 -1.98
CA VAL A 67 5.37 11.10 -3.04
C VAL A 67 6.72 11.33 -3.70
N ASN A 68 7.79 11.48 -2.93
CA ASN A 68 9.14 11.63 -3.47
C ASN A 68 9.54 10.43 -4.33
N ALA A 69 9.36 9.21 -3.83
CA ALA A 69 9.72 8.00 -4.57
C ALA A 69 8.84 7.81 -5.83
N LYS A 70 7.54 8.14 -5.75
CA LYS A 70 6.61 8.00 -6.86
C LYS A 70 6.88 9.00 -7.97
N LEU A 71 7.23 10.24 -7.64
CA LEU A 71 7.66 11.27 -8.61
C LEU A 71 9.03 10.96 -9.22
N ALA A 72 9.95 10.35 -8.44
CA ALA A 72 11.22 9.87 -8.98
C ALA A 72 11.04 8.75 -10.02
N ILE A 73 9.98 7.92 -9.88
CA ILE A 73 9.61 6.91 -10.89
C ILE A 73 9.01 7.59 -12.12
N ASN A 74 8.07 8.52 -11.93
CA ASN A 74 7.46 9.28 -13.01
C ASN A 74 6.99 10.66 -12.50
N PRO A 75 7.57 11.77 -12.99
CA PRO A 75 7.26 13.12 -12.51
C PRO A 75 5.87 13.60 -12.93
N GLU A 76 5.21 12.92 -13.86
CA GLU A 76 3.87 13.28 -14.33
C GLU A 76 2.75 12.85 -13.36
N HIS A 77 3.05 12.08 -12.31
CA HIS A 77 2.08 11.76 -11.26
C HIS A 77 1.67 13.00 -10.45
N ARG A 78 0.41 13.04 -10.02
CA ARG A 78 -0.11 14.18 -9.25
C ARG A 78 -0.83 13.72 -8.00
N PHE A 79 -0.82 14.57 -6.97
CA PHE A 79 -1.31 14.25 -5.64
C PHE A 79 -2.32 15.27 -5.14
N ALA A 80 -3.36 14.78 -4.48
CA ALA A 80 -4.33 15.57 -3.72
C ALA A 80 -4.50 14.95 -2.32
N PHE A 81 -5.01 15.74 -1.37
CA PHE A 81 -5.04 15.35 0.04
C PHE A 81 -6.41 15.62 0.66
N ALA A 82 -6.91 14.63 1.38
CA ALA A 82 -8.15 14.72 2.13
C ALA A 82 -8.01 14.05 3.50
N THR A 83 -8.91 14.40 4.41
CA THR A 83 -8.98 13.82 5.75
C THR A 83 -10.34 13.18 5.97
N LEU A 84 -10.35 12.01 6.61
CA LEU A 84 -11.54 11.31 7.05
C LEU A 84 -11.72 11.53 8.55
N SER A 85 -12.81 12.19 8.92
CA SER A 85 -13.32 12.22 10.30
C SER A 85 -14.64 11.44 10.33
N ASN A 86 -15.78 12.07 10.62
CA ASN A 86 -17.09 11.49 10.31
C ASN A 86 -17.34 11.44 8.80
N SER A 87 -16.88 12.47 8.10
CA SER A 87 -16.99 12.64 6.67
C SER A 87 -15.64 13.01 6.08
N ILE A 88 -15.55 12.96 4.75
CA ILE A 88 -14.39 13.43 4.00
C ILE A 88 -14.33 14.96 3.98
N SER A 89 -13.14 15.52 4.14
CA SER A 89 -12.88 16.95 3.93
C SER A 89 -11.59 17.14 3.13
N TRP A 90 -11.59 18.10 2.21
CA TRP A 90 -10.40 18.43 1.45
C TRP A 90 -9.37 19.13 2.34
N LEU A 91 -8.14 18.64 2.31
CA LEU A 91 -6.98 19.34 2.84
C LEU A 91 -6.27 20.13 1.74
N ARG A 92 -6.19 19.53 0.55
CA ARG A 92 -5.76 20.18 -0.69
C ARG A 92 -6.41 19.45 -1.87
N LYS A 93 -7.23 20.19 -2.64
CA LYS A 93 -8.08 19.62 -3.68
C LYS A 93 -7.37 19.51 -5.02
N GLU A 94 -6.51 20.47 -5.33
CA GLU A 94 -5.83 20.54 -6.61
C GLU A 94 -4.71 19.48 -6.70
N PHE A 95 -4.83 18.60 -7.69
CA PHE A 95 -3.81 17.61 -7.99
C PHE A 95 -2.52 18.30 -8.48
N SER A 96 -1.41 18.06 -7.78
CA SER A 96 -0.12 18.70 -8.02
C SER A 96 1.03 17.70 -7.92
N SER A 97 2.08 17.90 -8.70
CA SER A 97 3.35 17.17 -8.64
C SER A 97 4.39 17.84 -7.71
N GLU A 98 4.05 18.97 -7.09
CA GLU A 98 5.00 19.75 -6.27
C GLU A 98 5.22 19.11 -4.89
N ILE A 99 6.48 18.98 -4.49
CA ILE A 99 6.84 18.42 -3.18
C ILE A 99 6.44 19.37 -2.05
N GLU A 100 6.57 20.68 -2.26
CA GLU A 100 6.22 21.72 -1.29
C GLU A 100 4.72 21.69 -0.97
N SER A 101 3.89 21.44 -2.00
CA SER A 101 2.44 21.24 -1.87
C SER A 101 2.13 20.06 -0.94
N THR A 102 2.85 18.95 -1.12
CA THR A 102 2.74 17.75 -0.28
C THR A 102 3.19 18.04 1.15
N ILE A 103 4.34 18.69 1.34
CA ILE A 103 4.86 19.04 2.67
C ILE A 103 3.87 19.95 3.40
N ALA A 104 3.28 20.93 2.72
CA ALA A 104 2.28 21.83 3.30
C ALA A 104 1.02 21.07 3.73
N ALA A 105 0.50 20.18 2.87
CA ALA A 105 -0.66 19.34 3.21
C ALA A 105 -0.37 18.43 4.41
N VAL A 106 0.77 17.74 4.40
CA VAL A 106 1.18 16.84 5.48
C VAL A 106 1.34 17.58 6.83
N ARG A 107 1.86 18.81 6.81
CA ARG A 107 1.96 19.66 8.01
C ARG A 107 0.60 20.11 8.53
N ALA A 108 -0.38 20.28 7.65
CA ALA A 108 -1.74 20.70 8.01
C ALA A 108 -2.60 19.57 8.59
N LEU A 109 -2.20 18.30 8.41
CA LEU A 109 -2.88 17.16 9.04
C LEU A 109 -2.89 17.32 10.56
N SER A 110 -4.06 17.19 11.17
CA SER A 110 -4.25 17.26 12.62
C SER A 110 -5.35 16.28 13.03
N ALA A 111 -5.19 15.63 14.18
CA ALA A 111 -6.21 14.76 14.73
C ALA A 111 -7.42 15.57 15.21
N THR A 112 -8.61 14.98 15.15
CA THR A 112 -9.81 15.57 15.75
C THR A 112 -9.78 15.41 17.27
N SER A 113 -10.39 16.34 18.00
CA SER A 113 -10.38 16.33 19.48
C SER A 113 -11.28 15.27 20.11
N SER A 114 -12.24 14.72 19.37
CA SER A 114 -13.15 13.67 19.84
C SER A 114 -13.16 12.49 18.88
N THR A 115 -13.33 11.29 19.45
CA THR A 115 -13.68 10.10 18.69
C THR A 115 -15.04 10.34 18.06
N THR A 116 -15.05 10.19 16.75
CA THR A 116 -16.21 10.56 15.95
C THR A 116 -17.14 9.35 15.76
N SER A 117 -18.39 9.59 15.37
CA SER A 117 -19.36 8.53 15.07
C SER A 117 -18.87 7.60 13.95
N GLN A 118 -19.70 6.64 13.57
CA GLN A 118 -19.40 5.69 12.50
C GLN A 118 -18.90 6.39 11.22
N PRO A 119 -17.66 6.11 10.76
CA PRO A 119 -17.12 6.78 9.59
C PRO A 119 -17.83 6.30 8.33
N ASP A 120 -18.28 7.24 7.52
CA ASP A 120 -18.96 6.96 6.25
C ASP A 120 -18.04 7.21 5.05
N LEU A 121 -17.61 6.12 4.39
CA LEU A 121 -16.78 6.16 3.19
C LEU A 121 -17.59 6.50 1.93
N THR A 122 -18.92 6.56 2.00
CA THR A 122 -19.78 6.89 0.85
C THR A 122 -19.36 8.21 0.20
N ASN A 123 -19.08 9.23 1.01
CA ASN A 123 -18.70 10.54 0.49
C ASN A 123 -17.28 10.54 -0.10
N LEU A 124 -16.37 9.73 0.44
CA LEU A 124 -15.06 9.48 -0.18
C LEU A 124 -15.24 8.84 -1.55
N PHE A 125 -16.12 7.85 -1.68
CA PHE A 125 -16.34 7.14 -2.95
C PHE A 125 -17.02 8.03 -4.00
N ARG A 126 -18.01 8.84 -3.60
CA ARG A 126 -18.63 9.84 -4.49
C ARG A 126 -17.59 10.83 -5.02
N LEU A 127 -16.75 11.34 -4.12
CA LEU A 127 -15.68 12.28 -4.45
C LEU A 127 -14.64 11.63 -5.37
N ALA A 128 -14.18 10.42 -5.04
CA ALA A 128 -13.22 9.68 -5.85
C ALA A 128 -13.79 9.37 -7.24
N ALA A 129 -15.02 8.91 -7.34
CA ALA A 129 -15.65 8.65 -8.63
C ALA A 129 -15.80 9.91 -9.50
N HIS A 130 -16.07 11.06 -8.88
CA HIS A 130 -16.12 12.34 -9.59
C HIS A 130 -14.75 12.75 -10.10
N GLU A 131 -13.70 12.68 -9.27
CA GLU A 131 -12.34 13.02 -9.69
C GLU A 131 -11.80 12.01 -10.72
N ALA A 132 -12.17 10.73 -10.62
CA ALA A 132 -11.78 9.71 -11.59
C ALA A 132 -12.30 10.01 -13.00
N LYS A 133 -13.54 10.50 -13.12
CA LYS A 133 -14.08 10.95 -14.41
C LYS A 133 -13.25 12.09 -15.00
N LYS A 134 -12.81 13.04 -14.17
CA LYS A 134 -11.93 14.14 -14.62
C LYS A 134 -10.54 13.65 -15.02
N SER A 135 -9.93 12.78 -14.23
CA SER A 135 -8.64 12.17 -14.55
C SER A 135 -8.69 11.44 -15.90
N ARG A 136 -9.76 10.67 -16.14
CA ARG A 136 -9.96 9.96 -17.41
C ARG A 136 -10.09 10.88 -18.62
N MET A 137 -10.74 12.03 -18.49
CA MET A 137 -10.77 13.05 -19.56
C MET A 137 -9.37 13.59 -19.92
N GLN A 138 -8.40 13.46 -19.02
CA GLN A 138 -7.00 13.83 -19.22
C GLN A 138 -6.10 12.63 -19.56
N GLY A 139 -6.67 11.44 -19.82
CA GLY A 139 -5.91 10.22 -20.10
C GLY A 139 -5.21 9.61 -18.88
N ARG A 140 -5.72 9.87 -17.68
CA ARG A 140 -5.13 9.48 -16.39
C ARG A 140 -6.06 8.53 -15.63
N ILE A 141 -5.51 7.75 -14.69
CA ILE A 141 -6.30 6.94 -13.76
C ILE A 141 -6.32 7.60 -12.38
N LEU A 142 -7.40 7.39 -11.62
CA LEU A 142 -7.45 7.80 -10.22
C LEU A 142 -7.18 6.61 -9.30
N ARG A 143 -6.33 6.86 -8.32
CA ARG A 143 -6.05 5.96 -7.21
C ARG A 143 -6.30 6.68 -5.89
N VAL A 144 -6.93 5.99 -4.95
CA VAL A 144 -7.14 6.46 -3.58
C VAL A 144 -6.29 5.61 -2.66
N ILE A 145 -5.47 6.24 -1.81
CA ILE A 145 -4.74 5.55 -0.73
C ILE A 145 -5.33 6.04 0.59
N LEU A 146 -6.03 5.15 1.29
CA LEU A 146 -6.66 5.42 2.57
C LEU A 146 -5.78 4.93 3.72
N PHE A 147 -5.31 5.85 4.56
CA PHE A 147 -4.72 5.53 5.86
C PHE A 147 -5.84 5.49 6.90
N TYR A 148 -6.25 4.29 7.33
CA TYR A 148 -7.34 4.09 8.27
C TYR A 148 -6.78 3.73 9.65
N CYS A 149 -7.20 4.43 10.71
CA CYS A 149 -6.59 4.30 12.04
C CYS A 149 -7.53 3.78 13.13
N ARG A 150 -8.83 3.69 12.87
CA ARG A 150 -9.81 3.21 13.86
C ARG A 150 -9.82 1.70 13.95
N SER A 151 -9.75 1.17 15.17
CA SER A 151 -9.81 -0.28 15.42
C SER A 151 -11.10 -0.75 16.05
N ASN A 152 -11.96 0.17 16.50
CA ASN A 152 -13.14 -0.11 17.32
C ASN A 152 -14.47 0.12 16.60
N ILE A 153 -14.44 0.59 15.35
CA ILE A 153 -15.66 0.92 14.62
C ILE A 153 -15.51 0.58 13.15
N ARG A 154 -16.50 -0.15 12.61
CA ARG A 154 -16.54 -0.51 11.19
C ARG A 154 -16.92 0.71 10.36
N PRO A 155 -16.18 1.04 9.29
CA PRO A 155 -16.64 2.03 8.34
C PRO A 155 -17.91 1.54 7.65
N GLN A 156 -18.77 2.46 7.24
CA GLN A 156 -19.93 2.15 6.40
C GLN A 156 -19.75 2.78 5.03
N HIS A 157 -20.41 2.18 4.04
CA HIS A 157 -20.60 2.83 2.75
C HIS A 157 -21.90 2.36 2.09
N GLN A 158 -22.45 3.22 1.25
CA GLN A 158 -23.56 2.93 0.34
C GLN A 158 -23.09 3.24 -1.08
N TRP A 159 -22.57 2.22 -1.77
CA TRP A 159 -21.99 2.37 -3.10
C TRP A 159 -22.56 1.34 -4.07
N PRO A 160 -22.92 1.72 -5.31
CA PRO A 160 -23.37 0.77 -6.30
C PRO A 160 -22.26 -0.23 -6.68
N VAL A 161 -22.55 -1.53 -6.62
CA VAL A 161 -21.60 -2.64 -6.85
C VAL A 161 -20.92 -2.58 -8.23
N ASN A 162 -21.56 -1.93 -9.22
CA ASN A 162 -21.07 -1.89 -10.60
C ASN A 162 -20.25 -0.63 -10.93
N GLN A 163 -19.92 0.22 -9.96
CA GLN A 163 -19.20 1.47 -10.20
C GLN A 163 -17.74 1.39 -9.73
N LYS A 164 -16.92 0.68 -10.51
CA LYS A 164 -15.47 0.54 -10.30
C LYS A 164 -14.70 1.49 -11.23
N VAL A 165 -14.56 2.75 -10.82
CA VAL A 165 -13.99 3.82 -11.67
C VAL A 165 -12.67 4.39 -11.18
N PHE A 166 -12.22 3.98 -9.99
CA PHE A 166 -10.93 4.32 -9.38
C PHE A 166 -10.38 3.08 -8.69
N THR A 167 -9.12 3.08 -8.27
CA THR A 167 -8.55 1.99 -7.46
C THR A 167 -8.41 2.43 -6.01
N LEU A 168 -8.84 1.60 -5.04
CA LEU A 168 -8.64 1.86 -3.62
C LEU A 168 -7.52 0.97 -3.07
N ASP A 169 -6.57 1.60 -2.38
CA ASP A 169 -5.65 0.93 -1.48
C ASP A 169 -5.89 1.38 -0.05
N VAL A 170 -5.67 0.46 0.89
CA VAL A 170 -5.86 0.71 2.32
C VAL A 170 -4.58 0.39 3.08
N MET A 171 -4.14 1.34 3.88
CA MET A 171 -3.16 1.15 4.94
C MET A 171 -3.89 1.15 6.27
N TYR A 172 -4.10 -0.04 6.84
CA TYR A 172 -4.84 -0.20 8.09
C TYR A 172 -3.89 -0.21 9.30
N LEU A 173 -3.94 0.82 10.12
CA LEU A 173 -3.13 0.94 11.33
C LEU A 173 -4.04 0.78 12.55
N HIS A 174 -3.77 -0.24 13.37
CA HIS A 174 -4.67 -0.57 14.47
C HIS A 174 -3.90 -1.06 15.69
N ASP A 175 -4.59 -1.11 16.83
CA ASP A 175 -4.11 -1.81 18.00
C ASP A 175 -4.38 -3.31 17.89
N LYS A 176 -3.66 -4.10 18.69
CA LYS A 176 -3.99 -5.52 18.83
C LYS A 176 -5.44 -5.68 19.32
N PRO A 177 -6.11 -6.80 18.97
CA PRO A 177 -7.42 -7.12 19.50
C PRO A 177 -7.43 -7.05 21.03
N GLY A 178 -8.46 -6.41 21.57
CA GLY A 178 -8.72 -6.20 22.99
C GLY A 178 -10.23 -6.03 23.24
N PRO A 179 -10.65 -5.81 24.49
CA PRO A 179 -12.08 -5.74 24.84
C PRO A 179 -12.81 -4.55 24.21
N ASP A 180 -12.08 -3.47 23.90
CA ASP A 180 -12.64 -2.19 23.43
C ASP A 180 -12.50 -1.98 21.91
N ASN A 181 -12.03 -2.99 21.17
CA ASN A 181 -11.85 -2.88 19.72
C ASN A 181 -12.20 -4.18 18.96
N CYS A 182 -12.34 -4.08 17.64
CA CYS A 182 -12.72 -5.16 16.73
C CYS A 182 -11.92 -5.11 15.41
N PRO A 183 -10.57 -5.12 15.43
CA PRO A 183 -9.77 -4.86 14.24
C PRO A 183 -10.00 -5.87 13.11
N GLN A 184 -10.36 -7.12 13.41
CA GLN A 184 -10.71 -8.10 12.38
C GLN A 184 -11.97 -7.69 11.61
N GLU A 185 -13.03 -7.30 12.31
CA GLU A 185 -14.27 -6.88 11.65
C GLU A 185 -14.07 -5.60 10.83
N VAL A 186 -13.22 -4.70 11.31
CA VAL A 186 -12.83 -3.49 10.57
C VAL A 186 -12.04 -3.87 9.31
N TYR A 187 -11.08 -4.78 9.41
CA TYR A 187 -10.32 -5.30 8.28
C TYR A 187 -11.24 -5.91 7.22
N ASP A 188 -12.14 -6.80 7.63
CA ASP A 188 -13.08 -7.48 6.72
C ASP A 188 -13.97 -6.46 5.98
N THR A 189 -14.43 -5.42 6.69
CA THR A 189 -15.22 -4.33 6.09
C THR A 189 -14.41 -3.50 5.09
N LEU A 190 -13.12 -3.29 5.35
CA LEU A 190 -12.22 -2.57 4.44
C LEU A 190 -11.89 -3.40 3.20
N VAL A 191 -11.76 -4.74 3.33
CA VAL A 191 -11.63 -5.67 2.20
C VAL A 191 -12.85 -5.59 1.31
N GLU A 192 -14.05 -5.73 1.88
CA GLU A 192 -15.33 -5.62 1.15
C GLU A 192 -15.41 -4.28 0.40
N ALA A 193 -15.09 -3.18 1.08
CA ALA A 193 -15.11 -1.85 0.48
C ALA A 193 -14.13 -1.73 -0.71
N LEU A 194 -12.92 -2.30 -0.58
CA LEU A 194 -11.90 -2.32 -1.62
C LEU A 194 -12.34 -3.14 -2.84
N GLU A 195 -12.90 -4.32 -2.63
CA GLU A 195 -13.43 -5.17 -3.70
C GLU A 195 -14.57 -4.48 -4.46
N HIS A 196 -15.44 -3.75 -3.74
CA HIS A 196 -16.59 -3.07 -4.32
C HIS A 196 -16.23 -1.89 -5.24
N VAL A 197 -15.15 -1.16 -4.95
CA VAL A 197 -14.87 0.11 -5.66
C VAL A 197 -13.71 0.05 -6.65
N SER A 198 -12.81 -0.93 -6.52
CA SER A 198 -11.52 -0.89 -7.22
C SER A 198 -11.60 -1.35 -8.68
N GLU A 199 -11.20 -0.49 -9.62
CA GLU A 199 -11.09 -0.78 -11.06
C GLU A 199 -9.96 -1.76 -11.37
N TYR A 200 -8.79 -1.56 -10.77
CA TYR A 200 -7.67 -2.49 -10.77
C TYR A 200 -7.59 -3.17 -9.40
N GLU A 201 -6.78 -4.21 -9.27
CA GLU A 201 -6.49 -4.85 -7.98
C GLU A 201 -6.16 -3.78 -6.94
N GLY A 202 -6.91 -3.72 -5.84
CA GLY A 202 -6.62 -2.89 -4.68
C GLY A 202 -5.80 -3.67 -3.66
N TYR A 203 -4.89 -3.01 -2.95
CA TYR A 203 -4.11 -3.62 -1.88
C TYR A 203 -4.60 -3.16 -0.50
N ILE A 204 -4.69 -4.08 0.45
CA ILE A 204 -4.90 -3.79 1.86
C ILE A 204 -3.70 -4.30 2.68
N LEU A 205 -3.01 -3.37 3.34
CA LEU A 205 -1.82 -3.64 4.14
C LEU A 205 -2.10 -3.21 5.58
N GLU A 206 -1.92 -4.11 6.54
CA GLU A 206 -2.20 -3.83 7.95
C GLU A 206 -0.94 -3.77 8.82
N SER A 207 -1.00 -3.04 9.94
CA SER A 207 0.06 -3.05 10.95
C SER A 207 -0.51 -2.89 12.36
N GLY A 208 -0.77 -4.02 13.01
CA GLY A 208 -1.20 -4.11 14.42
C GLY A 208 -0.09 -4.01 15.47
N GLN A 209 1.19 -4.07 15.06
CA GLN A 209 2.32 -4.00 16.00
C GLN A 209 2.79 -2.57 16.30
N GLY A 210 2.37 -1.60 15.49
CA GLY A 210 2.75 -0.20 15.64
C GLY A 210 4.23 0.07 15.36
N LEU A 211 4.90 -0.68 14.48
CA LEU A 211 6.29 -0.39 14.10
C LEU A 211 6.31 0.55 12.87
N ALA A 212 6.87 1.76 13.00
CA ALA A 212 6.93 2.73 11.90
C ALA A 212 7.66 2.17 10.66
N ARG A 213 8.69 1.35 10.87
CA ARG A 213 9.41 0.66 9.78
C ARG A 213 8.50 -0.27 8.96
N VAL A 214 7.51 -0.90 9.59
CA VAL A 214 6.55 -1.77 8.90
C VAL A 214 5.63 -0.93 8.02
N LEU A 215 5.10 0.18 8.54
CA LEU A 215 4.35 1.16 7.76
C LEU A 215 5.15 1.62 6.53
N PHE A 216 6.42 2.02 6.70
CA PHE A 216 7.24 2.48 5.58
C PHE A 216 7.43 1.40 4.52
N ARG A 217 7.67 0.14 4.93
CA ARG A 217 7.76 -0.98 3.98
C ARG A 217 6.46 -1.17 3.20
N HIS A 218 5.32 -1.15 3.89
CA HIS A 218 4.02 -1.30 3.24
C HIS A 218 3.73 -0.15 2.26
N VAL A 219 4.05 1.10 2.63
CA VAL A 219 3.90 2.24 1.72
C VAL A 219 4.81 2.12 0.49
N LEU A 220 6.00 1.54 0.62
CA LEU A 220 6.86 1.26 -0.53
C LEU A 220 6.29 0.17 -1.46
N VAL A 221 5.58 -0.83 -0.93
CA VAL A 221 4.83 -1.80 -1.76
C VAL A 221 3.78 -1.09 -2.62
N LEU A 222 3.12 -0.09 -2.05
CA LEU A 222 2.14 0.73 -2.75
C LEU A 222 2.75 1.60 -3.86
N LEU A 223 4.08 1.74 -3.99
CA LEU A 223 4.66 2.45 -5.14
C LEU A 223 4.36 1.78 -6.48
N SER A 224 4.06 0.48 -6.46
CA SER A 224 3.66 -0.27 -7.65
C SER A 224 2.43 0.38 -8.32
N HIS A 225 2.49 0.48 -9.66
CA HIS A 225 1.42 1.09 -10.45
C HIS A 225 0.22 0.13 -10.53
N PRO A 226 -1.05 0.58 -10.37
CA PRO A 226 -2.22 -0.30 -10.41
C PRO A 226 -2.34 -1.16 -11.67
N GLN A 227 -2.00 -0.61 -12.84
CA GLN A 227 -2.00 -1.34 -14.13
C GLN A 227 -0.82 -2.32 -14.32
N GLN A 228 0.15 -2.35 -13.40
CA GLN A 228 1.37 -3.16 -13.54
C GLN A 228 1.60 -4.14 -12.39
N ARG A 229 1.05 -3.87 -11.20
CA ARG A 229 1.21 -4.75 -10.04
C ARG A 229 0.46 -6.07 -10.24
N CYS A 230 0.99 -7.13 -9.62
CA CYS A 230 0.29 -8.41 -9.54
C CYS A 230 -0.86 -8.32 -8.52
N ILE A 231 -1.62 -9.41 -8.36
CA ILE A 231 -2.53 -9.54 -7.23
C ILE A 231 -1.73 -9.62 -5.92
N GLN A 232 -2.30 -9.11 -4.82
CA GLN A 232 -1.53 -8.97 -3.58
C GLN A 232 -1.00 -10.32 -3.05
N GLU A 233 -1.77 -11.40 -3.24
CA GLU A 233 -1.40 -12.77 -2.83
C GLU A 233 -0.15 -13.31 -3.54
N TYR A 234 0.16 -12.81 -4.74
CA TYR A 234 1.32 -13.23 -5.52
C TYR A 234 2.55 -12.33 -5.32
N LEU A 235 2.47 -11.36 -4.40
CA LEU A 235 3.57 -10.47 -4.12
C LEU A 235 4.67 -11.20 -3.32
N ASP A 236 5.71 -11.64 -4.02
CA ASP A 236 6.93 -12.16 -3.41
C ASP A 236 8.04 -11.10 -3.44
N ILE A 237 8.31 -10.46 -2.29
CA ILE A 237 9.41 -9.50 -2.16
C ILE A 237 10.68 -10.29 -1.81
N PRO A 238 11.70 -10.32 -2.70
CA PRO A 238 12.90 -11.10 -2.46
C PRO A 238 13.57 -10.73 -1.14
N LYS A 239 13.89 -11.75 -0.34
CA LYS A 239 14.66 -11.56 0.90
C LYS A 239 16.08 -11.13 0.55
N SER A 240 16.66 -10.28 1.39
CA SER A 240 18.05 -9.80 1.21
C SER A 240 19.03 -10.97 1.08
N LEU A 241 19.74 -11.03 -0.05
CA LEU A 241 20.75 -12.05 -0.34
C LEU A 241 21.94 -12.00 0.65
N THR A 242 22.09 -10.92 1.42
CA THR A 242 23.18 -10.71 2.38
C THR A 242 23.02 -11.46 3.70
N LYS A 243 21.85 -12.06 4.00
CA LYS A 243 21.73 -13.02 5.10
C LYS A 243 22.14 -14.41 4.61
N LYS A 244 23.44 -14.59 4.38
CA LYS A 244 24.05 -15.93 4.30
C LYS A 244 23.73 -16.64 5.61
N ALA A 245 23.07 -17.80 5.53
CA ALA A 245 22.88 -18.66 6.70
C ALA A 245 24.26 -18.97 7.34
N PRO A 246 24.36 -19.09 8.67
CA PRO A 246 25.60 -19.55 9.28
C PRO A 246 25.96 -20.90 8.66
N GLN A 247 27.16 -20.99 8.06
CA GLN A 247 27.67 -22.28 7.63
C GLN A 247 27.82 -23.15 8.88
N PRO A 248 27.35 -24.40 8.88
CA PRO A 248 27.74 -25.34 9.92
C PRO A 248 29.26 -25.47 9.87
N GLU A 249 29.92 -25.25 11.01
CA GLU A 249 31.35 -25.49 11.16
C GLU A 249 31.65 -26.94 10.75
N PRO A 250 32.71 -27.20 9.98
CA PRO A 250 33.11 -28.56 9.69
C PRO A 250 33.51 -29.23 11.02
N MET A 251 32.80 -30.30 11.39
CA MET A 251 33.21 -31.15 12.51
C MET A 251 34.66 -31.58 12.27
N ALA A 252 35.52 -31.29 13.23
CA ALA A 252 36.89 -31.80 13.25
C ALA A 252 36.84 -33.33 13.19
N THR A 253 37.29 -33.90 12.08
CA THR A 253 37.67 -35.31 11.99
C THR A 253 38.97 -35.46 12.78
N GLU A 254 38.91 -36.11 13.93
CA GLU A 254 40.10 -36.59 14.63
C GLU A 254 40.78 -37.67 13.77
N ASP A 255 41.80 -37.27 13.02
CA ASP A 255 42.79 -38.20 12.46
C ASP A 255 43.70 -38.68 13.60
N SER A 256 43.38 -39.85 14.17
CA SER A 256 44.34 -40.63 14.95
C SER A 256 45.07 -41.60 14.03
N VAL A 257 46.29 -41.23 13.65
CA VAL A 257 47.23 -42.05 12.85
C VAL A 257 47.75 -43.24 13.69
N PRO A 258 47.89 -44.45 13.12
CA PRO A 258 48.46 -45.61 13.81
C PRO A 258 50.00 -45.57 13.79
N GLY A 259 50.63 -45.73 14.96
CA GLY A 259 52.07 -45.89 15.11
C GLY A 259 52.46 -47.35 15.36
N SER A 260 53.31 -47.88 14.48
CA SER A 260 53.81 -49.26 14.37
C SER A 260 54.34 -49.93 15.63
N SER A 261 54.21 -51.27 15.61
CA SER A 261 54.92 -52.23 16.44
C SER A 261 56.45 -52.18 16.26
N GLN A 262 57.18 -52.13 17.38
CA GLN A 262 58.20 -53.10 17.80
C GLN A 262 58.62 -52.82 19.24
#